data_AF-A0AAD4E8Q0-F1
#
_entry.id   AF-A0AAD4E8Q0-F1
#
_cell.length_a   1.000
_cell.length_b   1.000
_cell.length_c   1.000
_cell.angle_alpha   90.00
_cell.angle_beta   90.00
_cell.angle_gamma   90.00
#
_symmetry.space_group_name_H-M   'P 1'
#
loop_
_entity.id
_entity.type
_entity.pdbx_description
1 polymer ?
#
loop_
_entity_poly.entity_id
_entity_poly.type
_entity_poly.pdbx_seq_one_letter_code
_entity_poly.pdbx_strand_id
1 'polypeptide(L)'
;MTKSKNSMAPPRWTSVEQEAWLQPWYEKFKAKQGEKSKNYKNFFADLCEQWFEEFPEPRPGHITQVGPLTLMEMGAAHDARKTPRRFKIGQKGKGKYNDITECKKSTHMLQEQEAYSKLFYTTHVQPTVKGSLEKAAQEHRTLTNGEHVALVKKETAMLYAQESPDIKDQVKQYLEDQKRQRIQDKQIGRRQMCVAPYHQLTSASKRNLDKLAAVANSFLKGLAEATGMLFSLLAGGPSPEALGAIDIYSFHVGQTKLGNNFSTTYPGFDAGVMEPFQDFLHRVYPEAGVSSPQQQEGSSGTGGDTRDSSSHLDIYKSGSTSGSVSNALSTGDVSL
;
A
#
# COMPACT_ATOMS: atom_id res chain seq x y z
N MET A 1 50.69 -29.05 16.84
CA MET A 1 49.31 -29.58 17.00
C MET A 1 48.35 -28.75 16.16
N THR A 2 48.03 -29.19 14.95
CA THR A 2 47.10 -28.50 14.03
C THR A 2 45.66 -28.97 14.32
N LYS A 3 44.81 -28.07 14.82
CA LYS A 3 43.37 -28.33 14.96
C LYS A 3 42.73 -28.36 13.57
N SER A 4 42.41 -29.56 13.08
CA SER A 4 41.56 -29.75 11.91
C SER A 4 40.17 -29.17 12.20
N LYS A 5 39.79 -28.08 11.52
CA LYS A 5 38.42 -27.58 11.52
C LYS A 5 37.60 -28.53 10.66
N ASN A 6 36.96 -29.52 11.28
CA ASN A 6 35.85 -30.24 10.64
C ASN A 6 34.72 -29.22 10.40
N SER A 7 34.66 -28.71 9.18
CA SER A 7 33.50 -27.98 8.66
C SER A 7 32.35 -28.97 8.54
N MET A 8 31.62 -29.18 9.64
CA MET A 8 30.41 -30.00 9.64
C MET A 8 29.41 -29.33 8.71
N ALA A 9 29.00 -30.06 7.66
CA ALA A 9 27.88 -29.63 6.83
C ALA A 9 26.67 -29.36 7.73
N PRO A 10 25.85 -28.34 7.44
CA PRO A 10 24.66 -28.06 8.21
C PRO A 10 23.80 -29.32 8.36
N PRO A 11 23.19 -29.56 9.53
CA PRO A 11 22.27 -30.68 9.71
C PRO A 11 21.18 -30.66 8.62
N ARG A 12 20.92 -31.82 8.00
CA ARG A 12 19.83 -31.95 7.03
C ARG A 12 18.51 -31.65 7.72
N TRP A 13 17.65 -30.89 7.07
CA TRP A 13 16.35 -30.50 7.63
C TRP A 13 15.23 -31.48 7.26
N THR A 14 15.48 -32.38 6.31
CA THR A 14 14.55 -33.43 5.85
C THR A 14 14.98 -34.80 6.36
N SER A 15 14.02 -35.70 6.53
CA SER A 15 14.29 -37.14 6.63
C SER A 15 14.76 -37.72 5.29
N VAL A 16 15.31 -38.94 5.31
CA VAL A 16 15.73 -39.65 4.08
C VAL A 16 14.53 -39.91 3.16
N GLU A 17 13.37 -40.22 3.73
CA GLU A 17 12.12 -40.44 3.00
C GLU A 17 11.61 -39.16 2.34
N GLN A 18 11.61 -38.05 3.08
CA GLN A 18 11.25 -36.73 2.55
C GLN A 18 12.19 -36.29 1.41
N GLU A 19 13.48 -36.60 1.53
CA GLU A 19 14.47 -36.30 0.49
C GLU A 19 14.21 -37.13 -0.79
N ALA A 20 13.91 -38.42 -0.64
CA ALA A 20 13.52 -39.27 -1.76
C ALA A 20 12.24 -38.77 -2.45
N TRP A 21 11.24 -38.32 -1.67
CA TRP A 21 10.01 -37.74 -2.19
C TRP A 21 10.22 -36.40 -2.92
N LEU A 22 11.16 -35.57 -2.45
CA LEU A 22 11.50 -34.30 -3.11
C LEU A 22 12.29 -34.50 -4.41
N GLN A 23 12.89 -35.68 -4.65
CA GLN A 23 13.76 -35.89 -5.80
C GLN A 23 13.04 -35.65 -7.16
N PRO A 24 11.83 -36.18 -7.42
CA PRO A 24 11.09 -35.88 -8.65
C PRO A 24 10.73 -34.40 -8.79
N TRP A 25 10.42 -33.73 -7.67
CA TRP A 25 10.15 -32.29 -7.64
C TRP A 25 11.39 -31.46 -7.96
N TYR A 26 12.55 -31.91 -7.51
CA TYR A 26 13.83 -31.28 -7.84
C TYR A 26 14.14 -31.38 -9.34
N GLU A 27 13.86 -32.51 -9.98
CA GLU A 27 14.01 -32.63 -11.43
C GLU A 27 12.99 -31.77 -12.19
N LYS A 28 11.72 -31.72 -11.75
CA LYS A 28 10.72 -30.76 -12.29
C LYS A 28 11.18 -29.31 -12.14
N PHE A 29 11.80 -28.96 -11.01
CA PHE A 29 12.34 -27.62 -10.76
C PHE A 29 13.49 -27.29 -11.71
N LYS A 30 14.44 -28.21 -11.92
CA LYS A 30 15.53 -28.02 -12.90
C LYS A 30 15.02 -27.85 -14.32
N ALA A 31 14.04 -28.67 -14.74
CA ALA A 31 13.42 -28.55 -16.05
C ALA A 31 12.81 -27.15 -16.23
N LYS A 32 12.11 -26.67 -15.20
CA LYS A 32 11.49 -25.34 -15.18
C LYS A 32 12.50 -24.18 -15.12
N GLN A 33 13.70 -24.40 -14.55
CA GLN A 33 14.79 -23.41 -14.62
C GLN A 33 15.30 -23.18 -16.04
N GLY A 34 15.18 -24.17 -16.93
CA GLY A 34 15.55 -24.06 -18.34
C GLY A 34 14.51 -23.35 -19.22
N GLU A 35 13.28 -23.19 -18.74
CA GLU A 35 12.23 -22.46 -19.46
C GLU A 35 12.51 -20.95 -19.49
N LYS A 36 12.16 -20.28 -20.59
CA LYS A 36 12.30 -18.82 -20.71
C LYS A 36 11.42 -18.07 -19.72
N SER A 37 10.28 -18.65 -19.33
CA SER A 37 9.34 -18.10 -18.35
C SER A 37 9.58 -18.69 -16.97
N LYS A 38 10.24 -17.93 -16.09
CA LYS A 38 10.54 -18.32 -14.69
C LYS A 38 9.33 -18.18 -13.76
N ASN A 39 8.15 -18.67 -14.14
CA ASN A 39 6.96 -18.60 -13.30
C ASN A 39 6.87 -19.82 -12.37
N TYR A 40 7.39 -19.69 -11.15
CA TYR A 40 7.36 -20.76 -10.14
C TYR A 40 6.13 -20.73 -9.23
N LYS A 41 5.18 -19.79 -9.40
CA LYS A 41 4.06 -19.63 -8.46
C LYS A 41 3.25 -20.91 -8.31
N ASN A 42 2.81 -21.48 -9.44
CA ASN A 42 2.04 -22.72 -9.43
C ASN A 42 2.89 -23.93 -9.02
N PHE A 43 4.19 -23.93 -9.36
CA PHE A 43 5.09 -25.04 -8.99
C PHE A 43 5.20 -25.19 -7.48
N PHE A 44 5.43 -24.09 -6.75
CA PHE A 44 5.53 -24.15 -5.30
C PHE A 44 4.18 -24.37 -4.63
N ALA A 45 3.08 -23.89 -5.21
CA ALA A 45 1.73 -24.19 -4.72
C ALA A 45 1.46 -25.71 -4.76
N ASP A 46 1.65 -26.34 -5.92
CA ASP A 46 1.45 -27.78 -6.12
C ASP A 46 2.41 -28.60 -5.24
N LEU A 47 3.68 -28.18 -5.14
CA LEU A 47 4.68 -28.83 -4.29
C LEU A 47 4.26 -28.81 -2.83
N CYS A 48 3.84 -27.65 -2.32
CA CYS A 48 3.45 -27.51 -0.93
C CYS A 48 2.17 -28.29 -0.63
N GLU A 49 1.18 -28.28 -1.53
CA GLU A 49 -0.05 -29.05 -1.39
C GLU A 49 0.24 -30.54 -1.22
N GLN A 50 0.97 -31.14 -2.16
CA GLN A 50 1.28 -32.57 -2.10
C GLN A 50 2.25 -32.90 -0.95
N TRP A 51 3.16 -31.99 -0.59
CA TRP A 51 4.05 -32.18 0.55
C TRP A 51 3.25 -32.29 1.86
N PHE A 52 2.23 -31.46 2.07
CA PHE A 52 1.44 -31.50 3.30
C PHE A 52 0.41 -32.63 3.32
N GLU A 53 0.04 -33.17 2.15
CA GLU A 53 -0.76 -34.39 2.05
C GLU A 53 0.06 -35.63 2.43
N GLU A 54 1.29 -35.77 1.90
CA GLU A 54 2.16 -36.92 2.16
C GLU A 54 2.81 -36.87 3.55
N PHE A 55 3.27 -35.68 3.96
CA PHE A 55 3.95 -35.46 5.23
C PHE A 55 3.13 -34.51 6.12
N PRO A 56 1.99 -34.98 6.65
CA PRO A 56 1.18 -34.18 7.55
C PRO A 56 2.00 -33.79 8.78
N GLU A 57 1.71 -32.62 9.32
CA GLU A 57 2.49 -32.10 10.44
C GLU A 57 2.36 -33.02 11.67
N PRO A 58 3.48 -33.39 12.30
CA PRO A 58 3.41 -34.19 13.52
C PRO A 58 2.65 -33.39 14.57
N ARG A 59 1.59 -34.00 15.11
CA ARG A 59 0.79 -33.40 16.19
C ARG A 59 1.72 -33.08 17.37
N PRO A 60 1.47 -31.96 18.10
CA PRO A 60 2.17 -31.70 19.34
C PRO A 60 2.09 -32.93 20.26
N GLY A 61 3.23 -33.36 20.81
CA GLY A 61 3.39 -34.68 21.45
C GLY A 61 2.51 -34.98 22.68
N HIS A 62 1.60 -34.08 23.05
CA HIS A 62 0.59 -34.28 24.09
C HIS A 62 -0.76 -34.79 23.56
N ILE A 63 -0.93 -34.95 22.24
CA ILE A 63 -2.21 -35.33 21.62
C ILE A 63 -2.09 -36.68 20.93
N THR A 64 -2.66 -37.72 21.53
CA THR A 64 -2.61 -39.12 21.06
C THR A 64 -3.68 -39.49 20.04
N GLN A 65 -4.64 -38.62 19.75
CA GLN A 65 -5.65 -38.90 18.73
C GLN A 65 -5.08 -38.78 17.31
N VAL A 66 -5.41 -39.75 16.46
CA VAL A 66 -5.11 -39.75 15.01
C VAL A 66 -6.31 -39.15 14.27
N GLY A 67 -6.10 -38.07 13.51
CA GLY A 67 -7.15 -37.39 12.75
C GLY A 67 -6.68 -36.07 12.10
N PRO A 68 -7.55 -35.35 11.38
CA PRO A 68 -7.24 -33.99 10.89
C PRO A 68 -7.07 -33.01 12.06
N LEU A 69 -6.11 -32.10 11.95
CA LEU A 69 -5.87 -31.03 12.95
C LEU A 69 -7.09 -30.11 13.02
N THR A 70 -7.50 -29.77 14.24
CA THR A 70 -8.49 -28.71 14.48
C THR A 70 -7.93 -27.35 14.02
N LEU A 71 -8.82 -26.39 13.77
CA LEU A 71 -8.42 -25.04 13.33
C LEU A 71 -7.46 -24.34 14.32
N MET A 72 -7.64 -24.59 15.62
CA MET A 72 -6.80 -24.05 16.67
C MET A 72 -5.40 -24.70 16.70
N GLU A 73 -5.32 -26.02 16.49
CA GLU A 73 -4.04 -26.74 16.41
C GLU A 73 -3.25 -26.36 15.14
N MET A 74 -3.95 -26.13 14.01
CA MET A 74 -3.32 -25.59 12.79
C MET A 74 -2.68 -24.23 13.04
N GLY A 75 -3.33 -23.35 13.82
CA GLY A 75 -2.76 -22.05 14.21
C GLY A 75 -1.49 -22.20 15.03
N ALA A 76 -1.51 -23.06 16.06
CA ALA A 76 -0.36 -23.30 16.92
C ALA A 76 0.82 -23.95 16.17
N ALA A 77 0.56 -24.89 15.26
CA ALA A 77 1.60 -25.53 14.44
C ALA A 77 2.21 -24.55 13.43
N HIS A 78 1.38 -23.68 12.84
CA HIS A 78 1.85 -22.60 11.96
C HIS A 78 2.70 -21.57 12.71
N ASP A 79 2.31 -21.21 13.93
CA ASP A 79 3.11 -20.31 14.76
C ASP A 79 4.41 -20.96 15.22
N ALA A 80 4.40 -22.25 15.57
CA ALA A 80 5.63 -23.02 15.85
C ALA A 80 6.58 -23.07 14.64
N ARG A 81 6.05 -23.05 13.40
CA ARG A 81 6.86 -22.97 12.17
C ARG A 81 7.50 -21.59 11.98
N LYS A 82 6.86 -20.51 12.43
CA LYS A 82 7.42 -19.15 12.37
C LYS A 82 8.61 -18.95 13.32
N THR A 83 8.75 -19.78 14.37
CA THR A 83 9.62 -19.46 15.52
C THR A 83 11.11 -19.87 15.43
N PRO A 84 11.59 -20.78 14.56
CA PRO A 84 13.04 -20.97 14.41
C PRO A 84 13.63 -20.76 13.00
N ARG A 85 12.82 -20.57 11.95
CA ARG A 85 13.33 -20.30 10.58
C ARG A 85 13.23 -18.83 10.16
N ARG A 86 13.49 -17.90 11.09
CA ARG A 86 13.98 -16.57 10.71
C ARG A 86 15.37 -16.75 10.09
N PHE A 87 15.40 -17.07 8.80
CA PHE A 87 16.54 -16.73 7.96
C PHE A 87 16.89 -15.28 8.29
N LYS A 88 18.02 -15.08 8.97
CA LYS A 88 18.61 -13.75 9.23
C LYS A 88 19.14 -13.19 7.91
N ILE A 89 18.33 -13.18 6.86
CA ILE A 89 18.58 -12.40 5.66
C ILE A 89 18.17 -10.98 6.01
N GLY A 90 19.12 -10.24 6.58
CA GLY A 90 19.37 -8.85 6.20
C GLY A 90 18.23 -7.82 6.18
N GLN A 91 17.13 -7.95 6.93
CA GLN A 91 16.21 -6.82 7.13
C GLN A 91 16.81 -5.79 8.12
N LYS A 92 17.91 -5.15 7.70
CA LYS A 92 18.35 -3.83 8.18
C LYS A 92 17.83 -2.72 7.25
N GLY A 93 16.75 -2.95 6.53
CA GLY A 93 15.99 -1.89 5.88
C GLY A 93 15.08 -1.23 6.91
N LYS A 94 15.61 -0.31 7.72
CA LYS A 94 14.80 0.73 8.38
C LYS A 94 14.27 1.67 7.30
N GLY A 95 13.42 1.17 6.40
CA GLY A 95 12.57 2.01 5.59
C GLY A 95 11.62 2.66 6.58
N LYS A 96 11.84 3.95 6.87
CA LYS A 96 10.80 4.81 7.43
C LYS A 96 9.66 4.79 6.42
N TYR A 97 8.75 3.82 6.54
CA TYR A 97 7.43 3.97 5.97
C TYR A 97 6.86 5.16 6.72
N ASN A 98 6.94 6.33 6.09
CA ASN A 98 6.19 7.49 6.54
C ASN A 98 4.76 7.02 6.68
N ASP A 99 4.28 7.09 7.90
CA ASP A 99 3.00 6.62 8.37
C ASP A 99 1.90 7.06 7.38
N ILE A 100 1.47 6.16 6.50
CA ILE A 100 0.35 6.41 5.58
C ILE A 100 -0.97 6.50 6.37
N THR A 101 -0.94 6.18 7.68
CA THR A 101 -2.02 6.44 8.64
C THR A 101 -1.82 7.72 9.46
N GLU A 102 -0.82 8.57 9.16
CA GLU A 102 -0.88 9.98 9.54
C GLU A 102 -1.99 10.66 8.72
N CYS A 103 -3.24 10.34 9.04
CA CYS A 103 -4.31 11.31 9.07
C CYS A 103 -3.73 12.50 9.82
N LYS A 104 -3.20 13.48 9.08
CA LYS A 104 -2.55 14.66 9.65
C LYS A 104 -3.48 15.17 10.73
N LYS A 105 -3.08 14.99 11.99
CA LYS A 105 -3.90 15.38 13.14
C LYS A 105 -4.33 16.80 12.86
N SER A 106 -5.64 17.05 12.90
CA SER A 106 -6.21 18.37 12.63
C SER A 106 -5.38 19.39 13.37
N THR A 107 -4.52 20.13 12.65
CA THR A 107 -3.54 20.97 13.31
C THR A 107 -4.32 22.08 13.99
N HIS A 108 -4.08 22.35 15.26
CA HIS A 108 -4.75 23.45 15.95
C HIS A 108 -4.39 24.79 15.26
N MET A 109 -5.25 25.80 15.38
CA MET A 109 -4.86 27.15 14.95
C MET A 109 -3.71 27.62 15.83
N LEU A 110 -2.77 28.36 15.24
CA LEU A 110 -1.67 28.96 15.97
C LEU A 110 -2.20 29.92 17.02
N GLN A 111 -1.60 29.92 18.20
CA GLN A 111 -1.82 30.97 19.20
C GLN A 111 -1.09 32.26 18.79
N GLU A 112 -1.48 33.41 19.34
CA GLU A 112 -0.86 34.70 19.01
C GLU A 112 0.66 34.70 19.20
N GLN A 113 1.15 34.11 20.30
CA GLN A 113 2.58 34.02 20.58
C GLN A 113 3.32 33.13 19.56
N GLU A 114 2.67 32.06 19.09
CA GLU A 114 3.24 31.17 18.07
C GLU A 114 3.26 31.83 16.70
N ALA A 115 2.21 32.59 16.36
CA ALA A 115 2.16 33.41 15.15
C ALA A 115 3.22 34.52 15.17
N TYR A 116 3.36 35.23 16.30
CA TYR A 116 4.42 36.21 16.53
C TYR A 116 5.82 35.59 16.36
N SER A 117 6.07 34.45 17.02
CA SER A 117 7.34 33.73 16.88
C SER A 117 7.60 33.37 15.42
N LYS A 118 6.58 32.94 14.67
CA LYS A 118 6.73 32.58 13.26
C LYS A 118 7.08 33.76 12.35
N LEU A 119 6.52 34.94 12.62
CA LEU A 119 6.76 36.16 11.82
C LEU A 119 8.09 36.83 12.19
N PHE A 120 8.45 36.86 13.48
CA PHE A 120 9.57 37.66 14.01
C PHE A 120 10.64 36.81 14.72
N TYR A 121 10.77 35.53 14.34
CA TYR A 121 11.71 34.61 15.00
C TYR A 121 13.14 35.14 14.95
N THR A 122 13.62 35.45 13.75
CA THR A 122 15.02 35.80 13.50
C THR A 122 15.39 37.15 14.09
N THR A 123 14.46 38.12 14.06
CA THR A 123 14.74 39.49 14.45
C THR A 123 14.60 39.72 15.95
N HIS A 124 13.55 39.18 16.59
CA HIS A 124 13.21 39.52 17.98
C HIS A 124 13.43 38.34 18.94
N VAL A 125 12.88 37.17 18.60
CA VAL A 125 12.87 36.01 19.52
C VAL A 125 14.25 35.37 19.64
N GLN A 126 14.91 35.11 18.51
CA GLN A 126 16.18 34.37 18.47
C GLN A 126 17.31 35.10 19.22
N PRO A 127 17.53 36.42 19.08
CA PRO A 127 18.58 37.11 19.83
C PRO A 127 18.34 37.05 21.34
N THR A 128 17.10 37.26 21.79
CA THR A 128 16.73 37.22 23.20
C THR A 128 16.92 35.82 23.79
N VAL A 129 16.45 34.78 23.09
CA VAL A 129 16.63 33.39 23.51
C VAL A 129 18.12 33.02 23.57
N LYS A 130 18.93 33.40 22.56
CA LYS A 130 20.38 33.15 22.58
C LYS A 130 21.04 33.83 23.79
N GLY A 131 20.70 35.08 24.07
CA GLY A 131 21.19 35.79 25.25
C GLY A 131 20.82 35.10 26.56
N SER A 132 19.58 34.60 26.70
CA SER A 132 19.16 33.84 27.88
C SER A 132 19.87 32.48 28.00
N LEU A 133 20.17 31.82 26.87
CA LEU A 133 20.93 30.56 26.84
C LEU A 133 22.40 30.77 27.20
N GLU A 134 23.02 31.84 26.72
CA GLU A 134 24.40 32.22 27.07
C GLU A 134 24.53 32.52 28.57
N LYS A 135 23.55 33.22 29.15
CA LYS A 135 23.48 33.44 30.61
C LYS A 135 23.37 32.13 31.40
N ALA A 136 22.48 31.23 30.98
CA ALA A 136 22.35 29.91 31.63
C ALA A 136 23.64 29.07 31.51
N ALA A 137 24.36 29.19 30.39
CA ALA A 137 25.64 28.53 30.20
C ALA A 137 26.75 29.10 31.10
N GLN A 138 26.77 30.43 31.32
CA GLN A 138 27.69 31.08 32.27
C GLN A 138 27.44 30.64 33.72
N GLU A 139 26.19 30.33 34.06
CA GLU A 139 25.81 29.73 35.35
C GLU A 139 26.16 28.22 35.45
N HIS A 140 26.86 27.67 34.45
CA HIS A 140 27.20 26.25 34.33
C HIS A 140 25.98 25.31 34.37
N ARG A 141 24.79 25.80 34.02
CA ARG A 141 23.57 25.00 33.96
C ARG A 141 23.37 24.48 32.53
N THR A 142 23.34 23.16 32.39
CA THR A 142 22.89 22.53 31.13
C THR A 142 21.37 22.41 31.14
N LEU A 143 20.72 23.01 30.14
CA LEU A 143 19.26 22.96 29.98
C LEU A 143 18.87 21.68 29.25
N THR A 144 17.86 20.98 29.77
CA THR A 144 17.20 19.90 29.04
C THR A 144 16.40 20.44 27.85
N ASN A 145 16.07 19.58 26.87
CA ASN A 145 15.23 19.99 25.74
C ASN A 145 13.88 20.57 26.17
N GLY A 146 13.29 20.05 27.25
CA GLY A 146 12.03 20.56 27.79
C GLY A 146 12.17 21.96 28.38
N GLU A 147 13.23 22.20 29.16
CA GLU A 147 13.53 23.52 29.72
C GLU A 147 13.87 24.54 28.63
N HIS A 148 14.59 24.13 27.58
CA HIS A 148 14.85 24.99 26.42
C HIS A 148 13.55 25.43 25.74
N VAL A 149 12.62 24.50 25.48
CA VAL A 149 11.31 24.85 24.89
C VAL A 149 10.50 25.76 25.83
N ALA A 150 10.52 25.50 27.13
CA ALA A 150 9.84 26.34 28.12
C ALA A 150 10.43 27.76 28.17
N LEU A 151 11.76 27.88 28.09
CA LEU A 151 12.46 29.17 28.02
C LEU A 151 12.05 29.95 26.77
N VAL A 152 12.06 29.31 25.60
CA VAL A 152 11.63 29.94 24.33
C VAL A 152 10.20 30.45 24.44
N LYS A 153 9.26 29.64 24.97
CA LYS A 153 7.86 30.05 25.15
C LYS A 153 7.73 31.24 26.10
N LYS A 154 8.46 31.21 27.23
CA LYS A 154 8.47 32.29 28.22
C LYS A 154 8.99 33.61 27.61
N GLU A 155 10.15 33.58 26.97
CA GLU A 155 10.77 34.76 26.36
C GLU A 155 9.89 35.33 25.23
N THR A 156 9.36 34.45 24.38
CA THR A 156 8.44 34.86 23.30
C THR A 156 7.19 35.55 23.87
N ALA A 157 6.60 35.01 24.94
CA ALA A 157 5.43 35.60 25.60
C ALA A 157 5.74 36.98 26.20
N MET A 158 6.90 37.14 26.84
CA MET A 158 7.33 38.43 27.41
C MET A 158 7.59 39.47 26.32
N LEU A 159 8.31 39.09 25.25
CA LEU A 159 8.55 39.98 24.11
C LEU A 159 7.24 40.44 23.49
N TYR A 160 6.35 39.51 23.15
CA TYR A 160 5.05 39.84 22.57
C TYR A 160 4.21 40.76 23.46
N ALA A 161 4.26 40.60 24.79
CA ALA A 161 3.57 41.50 25.71
C ALA A 161 4.09 42.95 25.63
N GLN A 162 5.40 43.13 25.45
CA GLN A 162 6.08 44.42 25.37
C GLN A 162 6.06 45.05 23.96
N GLU A 163 5.65 44.30 22.94
CA GLU A 163 5.59 44.80 21.57
C GLU A 163 4.61 45.96 21.38
N SER A 164 4.94 46.77 20.38
CA SER A 164 4.09 47.86 19.89
C SER A 164 2.71 47.35 19.44
N PRO A 165 1.67 48.22 19.50
CA PRO A 165 0.34 47.86 18.99
C PRO A 165 0.37 47.47 17.50
N ASP A 166 1.21 48.13 16.68
CA ASP A 166 1.34 47.84 15.25
C ASP A 166 1.78 46.39 14.96
N ILE A 167 2.76 45.88 15.71
CA ILE A 167 3.23 44.49 15.56
C ILE A 167 2.15 43.51 16.03
N LYS A 168 1.43 43.83 17.12
CA LYS A 168 0.31 43.00 17.59
C LYS A 168 -0.81 42.92 16.56
N ASP A 169 -1.10 44.02 15.87
CA ASP A 169 -2.11 44.04 14.82
C ASP A 169 -1.66 43.25 13.57
N GLN A 170 -0.38 43.29 13.19
CA GLN A 170 0.16 42.43 12.13
C GLN A 170 0.01 40.93 12.47
N VAL A 171 0.26 40.54 13.72
CA VAL A 171 0.08 39.16 14.19
C VAL A 171 -1.39 38.73 14.12
N LYS A 172 -2.32 39.60 14.54
CA LYS A 172 -3.77 39.33 14.43
C LYS A 172 -4.21 39.20 12.97
N GLN A 173 -3.74 40.08 12.09
CA GLN A 173 -4.04 40.01 10.66
C GLN A 173 -3.57 38.68 10.06
N TYR A 174 -2.35 38.25 10.40
CA TYR A 174 -1.83 36.95 9.97
C TYR A 174 -2.67 35.77 10.46
N LEU A 175 -3.19 35.81 11.69
CA LEU A 175 -4.09 34.78 12.21
C LEU A 175 -5.45 34.74 11.49
N GLU A 176 -6.04 35.89 11.20
CA GLU A 176 -7.29 35.96 10.44
C GLU A 176 -7.11 35.49 8.98
N ASP A 177 -5.97 35.76 8.36
CA ASP A 177 -5.66 35.24 7.02
C ASP A 177 -5.46 33.72 7.03
N GLN A 178 -4.75 33.17 8.03
CA GLN A 178 -4.66 31.72 8.24
C GLN A 178 -6.04 31.06 8.43
N LYS A 179 -6.94 31.72 9.17
CA LYS A 179 -8.31 31.25 9.40
C LYS A 179 -9.13 31.30 8.10
N ARG A 180 -9.02 32.38 7.33
CA ARG A 180 -9.67 32.55 6.02
C ARG A 180 -9.21 31.47 5.05
N GLN A 181 -7.91 31.24 4.95
CA GLN A 181 -7.33 30.19 4.11
C GLN A 181 -7.84 28.80 4.51
N ARG A 182 -7.90 28.49 5.82
CA ARG A 182 -8.46 27.22 6.30
C ARG A 182 -9.93 27.04 5.96
N ILE A 183 -10.73 28.10 6.05
CA ILE A 183 -12.15 28.04 5.68
C ILE A 183 -12.26 27.81 4.17
N GLN A 184 -11.46 28.51 3.37
CA GLN A 184 -11.43 28.35 1.93
C GLN A 184 -11.00 26.93 1.53
N ASP A 185 -9.93 26.39 2.12
CA ASP A 185 -9.46 25.02 1.88
C ASP A 185 -10.52 23.99 2.29
N LYS A 186 -11.23 24.20 3.41
CA LYS A 186 -12.35 23.35 3.83
C LYS A 186 -13.54 23.44 2.88
N GLN A 187 -13.85 24.62 2.36
CA GLN A 187 -14.93 24.81 1.40
C GLN A 187 -14.58 24.20 0.04
N ILE A 188 -13.35 24.36 -0.43
CA ILE A 188 -12.82 23.72 -1.63
C ILE A 188 -12.87 22.20 -1.45
N GLY A 189 -12.36 21.67 -0.34
CA GLY A 189 -12.39 20.23 -0.04
C GLY A 189 -13.82 19.66 0.08
N ARG A 190 -14.78 20.44 0.59
CA ARG A 190 -16.20 20.03 0.65
C ARG A 190 -16.91 20.13 -0.69
N ARG A 191 -16.61 21.14 -1.52
CA ARG A 191 -17.22 21.31 -2.85
C ARG A 191 -16.58 20.42 -3.93
N GLN A 192 -15.30 20.05 -3.79
CA GLN A 192 -14.58 19.12 -4.68
C GLN A 192 -14.89 17.63 -4.45
N MET A 193 -15.93 17.32 -3.66
CA MET A 193 -16.60 16.02 -3.79
C MET A 193 -17.54 15.96 -5.00
N CYS A 194 -17.84 17.11 -5.63
CA CYS A 194 -18.32 17.10 -7.00
C CYS A 194 -17.14 16.72 -7.90
N VAL A 195 -17.29 15.61 -8.61
CA VAL A 195 -16.38 15.13 -9.64
C VAL A 195 -15.92 16.32 -10.49
N ALA A 196 -14.63 16.66 -10.41
CA ALA A 196 -14.07 17.71 -11.24
C ALA A 196 -14.27 17.31 -12.72
N PRO A 197 -14.69 18.25 -13.59
CA PRO A 197 -14.83 17.94 -15.01
C PRO A 197 -13.54 17.35 -15.59
N TYR A 198 -13.65 16.32 -16.42
CA TYR A 198 -12.50 15.56 -16.94
C TYR A 198 -11.38 16.43 -17.52
N HIS A 199 -11.74 17.54 -18.17
CA HIS A 199 -10.82 18.51 -18.77
C HIS A 199 -9.92 19.25 -17.75
N GLN A 200 -10.15 19.06 -16.45
CA GLN A 200 -9.30 19.58 -15.37
C GLN A 200 -8.35 18.52 -14.77
N LEU A 201 -8.24 17.32 -15.35
CA LEU A 201 -7.21 16.37 -14.93
C LEU A 201 -5.83 16.93 -15.25
N THR A 202 -5.18 17.47 -14.22
CA THR A 202 -3.83 18.02 -14.32
C THR A 202 -2.78 16.90 -14.32
N SER A 203 -1.55 17.22 -14.72
CA SER A 203 -0.39 16.33 -14.56
C SER A 203 -0.16 15.88 -13.10
N ALA A 204 -0.68 16.62 -12.12
CA ALA A 204 -0.67 16.22 -10.72
C ALA A 204 -1.60 15.03 -10.43
N SER A 205 -2.77 14.95 -11.08
CA SER A 205 -3.71 13.82 -10.93
C SER A 205 -3.08 12.51 -11.39
N LYS A 206 -2.36 12.51 -12.52
CA LYS A 206 -1.61 11.33 -12.99
C LYS A 206 -0.58 10.85 -11.97
N ARG A 207 0.27 11.75 -11.46
CA ARG A 207 1.26 11.42 -10.42
C ARG A 207 0.62 10.85 -9.15
N ASN A 208 -0.59 11.29 -8.81
CA ASN A 208 -1.33 10.77 -7.67
C ASN A 208 -1.90 9.38 -7.95
N LEU A 209 -2.39 9.13 -9.18
CA LEU A 209 -2.85 7.81 -9.62
C LEU A 209 -1.70 6.79 -9.64
N ASP A 210 -0.52 7.18 -10.13
CA ASP A 210 0.69 6.33 -10.11
C ASP A 210 1.08 5.93 -8.67
N LYS A 211 0.83 6.82 -7.70
CA LYS A 211 1.07 6.58 -6.27
C LYS A 211 -0.08 5.86 -5.58
N LEU A 212 -1.28 5.86 -6.16
CA LEU A 212 -2.49 5.32 -5.53
C LEU A 212 -2.26 3.88 -5.12
N ALA A 213 -1.64 3.08 -5.98
CA ALA A 213 -1.44 1.67 -5.72
C ALA A 213 -0.49 1.42 -4.53
N ALA A 214 0.57 2.21 -4.39
CA ALA A 214 1.47 2.11 -3.24
C ALA A 214 0.78 2.56 -1.93
N VAL A 215 0.03 3.67 -2.00
CA VAL A 215 -0.68 4.23 -0.85
C VAL A 215 -1.80 3.30 -0.37
N ALA A 216 -2.67 2.85 -1.28
CA ALA A 216 -3.76 1.94 -0.99
C ALA A 216 -3.26 0.64 -0.36
N ASN A 217 -2.21 0.03 -0.92
CA ASN A 217 -1.64 -1.19 -0.35
C ASN A 217 -1.07 -0.99 1.05
N SER A 218 -0.34 0.10 1.30
CA SER A 218 0.20 0.36 2.64
C SER A 218 -0.92 0.62 3.65
N PHE A 219 -1.95 1.37 3.24
CA PHE A 219 -3.10 1.67 4.09
C PHE A 219 -3.90 0.42 4.45
N LEU A 220 -4.29 -0.36 3.44
CA LEU A 220 -5.08 -1.59 3.64
C LEU A 220 -4.29 -2.64 4.44
N LYS A 221 -2.97 -2.72 4.26
CA LYS A 221 -2.11 -3.60 5.09
C LYS A 221 -2.09 -3.17 6.55
N GLY A 222 -1.89 -1.88 6.82
CA GLY A 222 -1.95 -1.36 8.19
C GLY A 222 -3.30 -1.62 8.86
N LEU A 223 -4.40 -1.46 8.13
CA LEU A 223 -5.74 -1.81 8.61
C LEU A 223 -5.90 -3.31 8.89
N ALA A 224 -5.42 -4.16 7.99
CA ALA A 224 -5.50 -5.61 8.15
C ALA A 224 -4.70 -6.08 9.38
N GLU A 225 -3.50 -5.55 9.58
CA GLU A 225 -2.67 -5.86 10.74
C GLU A 225 -3.29 -5.38 12.06
N ALA A 226 -3.90 -4.19 12.07
CA ALA A 226 -4.50 -3.62 13.27
C ALA A 226 -5.83 -4.29 13.67
N THR A 227 -6.62 -4.73 12.69
CA THR A 227 -7.98 -5.26 12.95
C THR A 227 -8.07 -6.78 12.85
N GLY A 228 -7.08 -7.44 12.25
CA GLY A 228 -7.15 -8.87 11.89
C GLY A 228 -8.13 -9.18 10.75
N MET A 229 -8.66 -8.15 10.07
CA MET A 229 -9.60 -8.32 8.95
C MET A 229 -8.87 -8.30 7.60
N LEU A 230 -9.53 -8.82 6.58
CA LEU A 230 -9.09 -8.72 5.19
C LEU A 230 -9.87 -7.61 4.49
N PHE A 231 -9.22 -6.90 3.58
CA PHE A 231 -9.82 -5.74 2.91
C PHE A 231 -9.69 -5.83 1.40
N SER A 232 -10.72 -5.35 0.71
CA SER A 232 -10.70 -5.12 -0.74
C SER A 232 -11.17 -3.69 -1.02
N LEU A 233 -10.50 -3.01 -1.93
CA LEU A 233 -10.82 -1.65 -2.36
C LEU A 233 -10.98 -1.63 -3.88
N LEU A 234 -12.10 -1.11 -4.35
CA LEU A 234 -12.32 -0.78 -5.76
C LEU A 234 -12.23 0.73 -5.92
N ALA A 235 -11.50 1.18 -6.92
CA ALA A 235 -11.37 2.57 -7.28
C ALA A 235 -11.46 2.70 -8.80
N GLY A 236 -12.19 3.68 -9.31
CA GLY A 236 -12.25 3.90 -10.76
C GLY A 236 -12.68 5.32 -11.11
N GLY A 237 -12.40 5.69 -12.35
CA GLY A 237 -12.72 7.01 -12.89
C GLY A 237 -12.06 7.26 -14.24
N PRO A 238 -12.29 8.45 -14.82
CA PRO A 238 -11.73 8.83 -16.12
C PRO A 238 -10.20 8.81 -16.13
N SER A 239 -9.65 8.12 -17.11
CA SER A 239 -8.21 8.01 -17.32
C SER A 239 -7.68 9.20 -18.12
N PRO A 240 -6.66 9.93 -17.63
CA PRO A 240 -6.04 11.00 -18.41
C PRO A 240 -5.28 10.47 -19.62
N GLU A 241 -4.88 9.21 -19.62
CA GLU A 241 -4.10 8.59 -20.70
C GLU A 241 -4.98 8.07 -21.83
N ALA A 242 -6.15 7.53 -21.48
CA ALA A 242 -7.10 6.95 -22.43
C ALA A 242 -8.20 7.94 -22.82
N LEU A 243 -7.86 9.24 -22.92
CA LEU A 243 -8.78 10.31 -23.35
C LEU A 243 -10.12 10.33 -22.61
N GLY A 244 -10.13 10.00 -21.32
CA GLY A 244 -11.32 10.02 -20.47
C GLY A 244 -12.08 8.70 -20.41
N ALA A 245 -11.58 7.64 -21.06
CA ALA A 245 -12.10 6.29 -20.84
C ALA A 245 -12.01 5.92 -19.34
N ILE A 246 -12.99 5.16 -18.86
CA ILE A 246 -13.05 4.74 -17.46
C ILE A 246 -11.99 3.66 -17.22
N ASP A 247 -11.06 3.94 -16.30
CA ASP A 247 -10.13 2.96 -15.76
C ASP A 247 -10.63 2.51 -14.38
N ILE A 248 -10.50 1.21 -14.09
CA ILE A 248 -10.84 0.62 -12.79
C ILE A 248 -9.61 -0.08 -12.23
N TYR A 249 -9.42 0.06 -10.92
CA TYR A 249 -8.35 -0.51 -10.13
C TYR A 249 -8.98 -1.30 -8.97
N SER A 250 -8.48 -2.50 -8.72
CA SER A 250 -8.81 -3.28 -7.53
C SER A 250 -7.56 -3.50 -6.68
N PHE A 251 -7.69 -3.36 -5.37
CA PHE A 251 -6.63 -3.62 -4.40
C PHE A 251 -7.14 -4.59 -3.36
N HIS A 252 -6.38 -5.66 -3.11
CA HIS A 252 -6.77 -6.73 -2.19
C HIS A 252 -5.66 -6.97 -1.17
N VAL A 253 -6.02 -6.91 0.11
CA VAL A 253 -5.16 -7.31 1.23
C VAL A 253 -5.79 -8.50 1.93
N GLY A 254 -5.10 -9.63 1.81
CA GLY A 254 -5.57 -10.93 2.28
C GLY A 254 -5.35 -11.98 1.21
N GLN A 255 -4.89 -13.15 1.64
CA GLN A 255 -4.68 -14.30 0.78
C GLN A 255 -5.21 -15.55 1.48
N THR A 256 -5.76 -16.46 0.69
CA THR A 256 -6.07 -17.82 1.15
C THR A 256 -4.79 -18.58 1.47
N LYS A 257 -4.92 -19.79 2.04
CA LYS A 257 -3.77 -20.68 2.29
C LYS A 257 -2.96 -20.99 1.01
N LEU A 258 -3.59 -20.90 -0.16
CA LEU A 258 -2.98 -21.12 -1.47
C LEU A 258 -2.40 -19.84 -2.09
N GLY A 259 -2.43 -18.72 -1.38
CA GLY A 259 -1.92 -17.43 -1.88
C GLY A 259 -2.91 -16.66 -2.78
N ASN A 260 -4.08 -17.22 -3.07
CA ASN A 260 -5.11 -16.56 -3.90
C ASN A 260 -5.75 -15.39 -3.13
N ASN A 261 -5.90 -14.25 -3.79
CA ASN A 261 -6.59 -13.06 -3.28
C ASN A 261 -8.10 -13.09 -3.63
N PHE A 262 -8.86 -12.08 -3.20
CA PHE A 262 -10.32 -12.06 -3.43
C PHE A 262 -10.72 -12.19 -4.91
N SER A 263 -10.08 -11.44 -5.82
CA SER A 263 -10.43 -11.49 -7.25
C SER A 263 -10.17 -12.86 -7.88
N THR A 264 -9.09 -13.53 -7.50
CA THR A 264 -8.79 -14.89 -7.97
C THR A 264 -9.69 -15.96 -7.34
N THR A 265 -10.16 -15.76 -6.11
CA THR A 265 -11.01 -16.74 -5.41
C THR A 265 -12.49 -16.63 -5.75
N TYR A 266 -12.95 -15.48 -6.25
CA TYR A 266 -14.36 -15.25 -6.56
C TYR A 266 -14.61 -15.56 -8.04
N PRO A 267 -15.29 -16.68 -8.37
CA PRO A 267 -15.56 -17.03 -9.76
C PRO A 267 -16.40 -15.95 -10.44
N GLY A 268 -15.95 -15.49 -11.60
CA GLY A 268 -16.64 -14.41 -12.32
C GLY A 268 -16.49 -13.05 -11.65
N PHE A 269 -15.38 -12.78 -10.96
CA PHE A 269 -15.11 -11.46 -10.36
C PHE A 269 -15.27 -10.30 -11.36
N ASP A 270 -14.83 -10.49 -12.60
CA ASP A 270 -14.97 -9.46 -13.63
C ASP A 270 -16.45 -9.16 -13.92
N ALA A 271 -17.24 -10.18 -14.28
CA ALA A 271 -18.66 -10.01 -14.60
C ALA A 271 -19.53 -9.65 -13.37
N GLY A 272 -19.20 -10.18 -12.20
CA GLY A 272 -20.00 -10.04 -10.99
C GLY A 272 -19.67 -8.79 -10.16
N VAL A 273 -18.47 -8.24 -10.31
CA VAL A 273 -17.99 -7.12 -9.48
C VAL A 273 -17.48 -5.95 -10.33
N MET A 274 -16.59 -6.22 -11.29
CA MET A 274 -15.95 -5.14 -12.07
C MET A 274 -16.93 -4.48 -13.05
N GLU A 275 -17.70 -5.25 -13.80
CA GLU A 275 -18.68 -4.73 -14.78
C GLU A 275 -19.80 -3.89 -14.11
N PRO A 276 -20.47 -4.34 -13.03
CA PRO A 276 -21.46 -3.51 -12.36
C PRO A 276 -20.86 -2.21 -11.78
N PHE A 277 -19.61 -2.27 -11.31
CA PHE A 277 -18.90 -1.08 -10.85
C PHE A 277 -18.55 -0.14 -12.01
N GLN A 278 -18.17 -0.69 -13.16
CA GLN A 278 -17.97 0.08 -14.39
C GLN A 278 -19.24 0.80 -14.84
N ASP A 279 -20.37 0.09 -14.85
CA ASP A 279 -21.68 0.66 -15.19
C ASP A 279 -22.06 1.80 -14.25
N PHE A 280 -21.80 1.63 -12.95
CA PHE A 280 -21.96 2.68 -11.97
C PHE A 280 -21.08 3.90 -12.32
N LEU A 281 -19.80 3.70 -12.66
CA LEU A 281 -18.91 4.78 -13.06
C LEU A 281 -19.40 5.50 -14.32
N HIS A 282 -19.90 4.79 -15.33
CA HIS A 282 -20.49 5.44 -16.52
C HIS A 282 -21.68 6.34 -16.19
N ARG A 283 -22.46 6.03 -15.14
CA ARG A 283 -23.55 6.89 -14.66
C ARG A 283 -23.05 8.09 -13.86
N VAL A 284 -21.96 7.94 -13.11
CA VAL A 284 -21.33 9.03 -12.33
C VAL A 284 -20.56 9.99 -13.24
N TYR A 285 -19.95 9.47 -14.28
CA TYR A 285 -19.17 10.18 -15.29
C TYR A 285 -19.87 10.05 -16.66
N PRO A 286 -21.10 10.60 -16.81
CA PRO A 286 -21.80 10.57 -18.09
C PRO A 286 -20.91 11.25 -19.12
N GLU A 287 -20.66 10.54 -20.22
CA GLU A 287 -19.56 10.77 -21.16
C GLU A 287 -19.14 12.23 -21.21
N ALA A 288 -17.90 12.50 -20.79
CA ALA A 288 -17.25 13.77 -21.02
C ALA A 288 -16.96 13.91 -22.53
N GLY A 289 -18.00 14.02 -23.35
CA GLY A 289 -17.94 14.32 -24.79
C GLY A 289 -17.07 13.38 -25.62
N VAL A 290 -16.84 12.13 -25.20
CA VAL A 290 -16.12 11.16 -26.01
C VAL A 290 -17.02 10.79 -27.17
N SER A 291 -16.85 11.53 -28.26
CA SER A 291 -17.43 11.21 -29.56
C SER A 291 -17.12 9.75 -29.82
N SER A 292 -18.16 8.93 -30.00
CA SER A 292 -18.03 7.49 -30.19
C SER A 292 -16.86 7.21 -31.14
N PRO A 293 -15.95 6.28 -30.79
CA PRO A 293 -14.81 5.99 -31.64
C PRO A 293 -15.33 5.59 -33.01
N GLN A 294 -15.11 6.45 -34.01
CA GLN A 294 -15.20 6.04 -35.41
C GLN A 294 -14.35 4.79 -35.53
N GLN A 295 -14.98 3.69 -35.93
CA GLN A 295 -14.35 2.41 -36.22
C GLN A 295 -13.13 2.65 -37.11
N GLN A 296 -11.94 2.75 -36.52
CA GLN A 296 -10.69 2.58 -37.24
C GLN A 296 -10.48 1.08 -37.36
N GLU A 297 -11.05 0.52 -38.43
CA GLU A 297 -10.63 -0.76 -38.95
C GLU A 297 -9.15 -0.66 -39.36
N GLY A 298 -8.33 -1.58 -38.84
CA GLY A 298 -7.04 -1.94 -39.41
C GLY A 298 -5.81 -1.51 -38.63
N SER A 299 -5.19 -2.48 -37.95
CA SER A 299 -3.77 -2.82 -38.16
C SER A 299 -3.32 -3.80 -37.07
N SER A 300 -3.33 -5.08 -37.41
CA SER A 300 -2.69 -6.15 -36.64
C SER A 300 -1.17 -5.95 -36.62
N GLY A 301 -0.65 -5.37 -35.54
CA GLY A 301 0.79 -5.24 -35.28
C GLY A 301 1.21 -6.17 -34.14
N THR A 302 1.78 -7.32 -34.47
CA THR A 302 2.52 -8.19 -33.54
C THR A 302 3.81 -7.51 -33.11
N GLY A 303 3.96 -7.22 -31.82
CA GLY A 303 5.20 -6.72 -31.24
C GLY A 303 5.23 -7.04 -29.75
N GLY A 304 5.99 -8.05 -29.37
CA GLY A 304 6.19 -8.43 -27.97
C GLY A 304 7.09 -7.46 -27.25
N ASP A 305 6.92 -7.35 -25.93
CA ASP A 305 7.99 -6.87 -25.08
C ASP A 305 7.97 -7.50 -23.68
N THR A 306 9.17 -7.82 -23.24
CA THR A 306 9.59 -8.44 -21.99
C THR A 306 9.60 -7.41 -20.86
N ARG A 307 9.00 -7.70 -19.70
CA ARG A 307 9.24 -6.94 -18.46
C ARG A 307 9.42 -7.81 -17.21
N ASP A 308 10.48 -7.42 -16.51
CA ASP A 308 11.06 -7.87 -15.24
C ASP A 308 10.11 -7.63 -14.03
N SER A 309 10.08 -8.54 -13.04
CA SER A 309 9.13 -8.52 -11.92
C SER A 309 9.80 -8.64 -10.55
N SER A 310 9.82 -7.51 -9.82
CA SER A 310 10.00 -7.43 -8.36
C SER A 310 8.75 -6.78 -7.77
N SER A 311 8.15 -7.45 -6.76
CA SER A 311 6.84 -7.14 -6.12
C SER A 311 5.69 -6.96 -7.12
N HIS A 312 5.09 -8.07 -7.55
CA HIS A 312 3.97 -8.08 -8.49
C HIS A 312 2.70 -7.58 -7.81
N LEU A 313 2.35 -6.34 -8.12
CA LEU A 313 1.01 -5.80 -7.99
C LEU A 313 0.17 -6.41 -9.10
N ASP A 314 -0.87 -7.16 -8.76
CA ASP A 314 -1.92 -7.51 -9.73
C ASP A 314 -2.81 -6.25 -9.90
N ILE A 315 -2.31 -5.24 -10.60
CA ILE A 315 -3.17 -4.16 -11.12
C ILE A 315 -3.93 -4.79 -12.28
N TYR A 316 -5.15 -5.23 -12.00
CA TYR A 316 -6.07 -5.60 -13.07
C TYR A 316 -6.55 -4.32 -13.73
N LYS A 317 -6.02 -4.02 -14.92
CA LYS A 317 -6.51 -2.95 -15.79
C LYS A 317 -7.39 -3.62 -16.84
N SER A 318 -8.70 -3.57 -16.66
CA SER A 318 -9.63 -4.08 -17.69
C SER A 318 -9.57 -3.16 -18.90
N GLY A 319 -8.84 -3.60 -19.94
CA GLY A 319 -8.98 -3.01 -21.27
C GLY A 319 -10.32 -3.47 -21.84
N SER A 320 -11.26 -2.55 -22.01
CA SER A 320 -12.54 -2.85 -22.67
C SER A 320 -12.29 -3.12 -24.15
N THR A 321 -12.33 -4.40 -24.55
CA THR A 321 -12.49 -4.82 -25.95
C THR A 321 -13.78 -5.62 -26.06
N SER A 322 -14.91 -4.94 -26.23
CA SER A 322 -16.20 -5.56 -26.52
C SER A 322 -16.32 -5.83 -28.03
N GLY A 323 -15.91 -7.04 -28.45
CA GLY A 323 -16.22 -7.61 -29.76
C GLY A 323 -17.13 -8.82 -29.59
N SER A 324 -18.44 -8.60 -29.57
CA SER A 324 -19.44 -9.69 -29.55
C SER A 324 -19.67 -10.18 -30.98
N VAL A 325 -19.23 -11.40 -31.29
CA VAL A 325 -19.61 -12.11 -32.52
C VAL A 325 -20.67 -13.14 -32.15
N SER A 326 -21.92 -12.85 -32.49
CA SER A 326 -23.04 -13.78 -32.42
C SER A 326 -22.97 -14.76 -33.59
N ASN A 327 -22.56 -16.00 -33.32
CA ASN A 327 -22.78 -17.11 -34.25
C ASN A 327 -24.20 -17.67 -34.06
N ALA A 328 -25.05 -17.47 -35.07
CA ALA A 328 -26.34 -18.13 -35.17
C ALA A 328 -26.14 -19.61 -35.53
N LEU A 329 -26.55 -20.51 -34.63
CA LEU A 329 -26.74 -21.93 -34.96
C LEU A 329 -28.06 -22.10 -35.72
N SER A 330 -27.95 -22.50 -36.98
CA SER A 330 -29.03 -22.98 -37.82
C SER A 330 -29.60 -24.28 -37.26
N THR A 331 -30.89 -24.29 -36.95
CA THR A 331 -31.67 -25.49 -36.61
C THR A 331 -31.80 -26.39 -37.83
N GLY A 332 -31.36 -27.65 -37.69
CA GLY A 332 -31.57 -28.70 -38.67
C GLY A 332 -32.99 -29.23 -38.62
N ASP A 333 -33.58 -29.30 -39.81
CA ASP A 333 -34.91 -29.79 -40.15
C ASP A 333 -35.06 -31.30 -39.86
N VAL A 334 -36.19 -31.69 -39.28
CA VAL A 334 -36.60 -33.08 -39.10
C VAL A 334 -37.66 -33.38 -40.14
N SER A 335 -37.35 -34.27 -41.09
CA SER A 335 -38.33 -34.87 -41.98
C SER A 335 -38.49 -36.36 -41.68
N LEU A 336 -39.76 -36.77 -41.76
CA LEU A 336 -40.41 -38.03 -41.40
C LEU A 336 -39.76 -39.31 -41.95
#